data_AF-A0A2R6N1W1-F1
#
_entry.id   AF-A0A2R6N1W1-F1
#
_cell.length_a   1.000
_cell.length_b   1.000
_cell.length_c   1.000
_cell.angle_alpha   90.00
_cell.angle_beta   90.00
_cell.angle_gamma   90.00
#
_symmetry.space_group_name_H-M   'P 1'
#
loop_
_entity.id
_entity.type
_entity.pdbx_description
1 polymer ?
#
loop_
_entity_poly.entity_id
_entity_poly.type
_entity_poly.pdbx_seq_one_letter_code
_entity_poly.pdbx_strand_id
1 'polypeptide(L)'
;NVDYRLDRCERWGLVERKTIQYEGFRLTFEGYDALALHTFAERGTVDAVGAPLGVGKESNVYEVRSYTPLALKFHREGYTEFREVNREREYTADREHVSWMYTARKAAEREYGALETLYSDVSVPQPVDHNRHAVVMERIDGVELARTALESEQVLPVLDLVLAEVAGAYDAGYVHADMSEYNVFVTEAGVVVFDWPQAVPTDHANARELLERDVENVVGYFRRKYPHQVGAVDVRTLAEAIEAGESVAVADFFAE
;
A
#
# COMPACT_ATOMS: atom_id res chain seq x y z
N ASN A 1 6.79 -25.77 30.60
CA ASN A 1 5.38 -26.22 30.54
C ASN A 1 4.74 -25.50 29.36
N VAL A 2 4.36 -26.23 28.30
CA VAL A 2 3.84 -25.67 27.03
C VAL A 2 2.40 -25.19 27.20
N ASP A 3 1.58 -25.93 27.93
CA ASP A 3 0.17 -25.59 28.18
C ASP A 3 0.04 -24.24 28.89
N TYR A 4 0.88 -23.99 29.90
CA TYR A 4 0.94 -22.69 30.58
C TYR A 4 1.20 -21.52 29.60
N ARG A 5 2.04 -21.73 28.58
CA ARG A 5 2.35 -20.70 27.58
C ARG A 5 1.21 -20.53 26.60
N LEU A 6 0.58 -21.63 26.16
CA LEU A 6 -0.58 -21.60 25.26
C LEU A 6 -1.77 -20.88 25.92
N ASP A 7 -2.07 -21.18 27.18
CA ASP A 7 -3.12 -20.48 27.93
C ASP A 7 -2.82 -18.97 28.06
N ARG A 8 -1.54 -18.59 28.17
CA ARG A 8 -1.14 -17.19 28.21
C ARG A 8 -1.30 -16.51 26.86
N CYS A 9 -0.88 -17.16 25.78
CA CYS A 9 -1.08 -16.66 24.42
C CYS A 9 -2.58 -16.51 24.10
N GLU A 10 -3.41 -17.45 24.56
CA GLU A 10 -4.87 -17.37 24.43
C GLU A 10 -5.45 -16.19 25.21
N ARG A 11 -5.05 -16.00 26.48
CA ARG A 11 -5.48 -14.83 27.28
C ARG A 11 -5.08 -13.49 26.64
N TRP A 12 -4.00 -13.47 25.87
CA TRP A 12 -3.54 -12.29 25.14
C TRP A 12 -4.14 -12.18 23.73
N GLY A 13 -5.01 -13.11 23.34
CA GLY A 13 -5.63 -13.11 22.02
C GLY A 13 -4.67 -13.42 20.87
N LEU A 14 -3.47 -13.97 21.14
CA LEU A 14 -2.48 -14.33 20.11
C LEU A 14 -2.82 -15.67 19.44
N VAL A 15 -3.53 -16.53 20.15
CA VAL A 15 -4.07 -17.79 19.64
C VAL A 15 -5.50 -17.96 20.12
N GLU A 16 -6.29 -18.71 19.37
CA GLU A 16 -7.65 -19.08 19.69
C GLU A 16 -7.73 -20.60 19.85
N ARG A 17 -8.26 -21.07 20.98
CA ARG A 17 -8.49 -22.51 21.18
C ARG A 17 -9.70 -22.97 20.38
N LYS A 18 -9.53 -24.05 19.64
CA LYS A 18 -10.62 -24.78 18.99
C LYS A 18 -10.89 -26.06 19.78
N THR A 19 -12.17 -26.30 20.07
CA THR A 19 -12.66 -27.46 20.83
C THR A 19 -13.76 -28.21 20.08
N ILE A 20 -14.28 -27.62 19.01
CA ILE A 20 -15.31 -28.20 18.14
C ILE A 20 -14.58 -28.79 16.93
N GLN A 21 -14.88 -30.05 16.59
CA GLN A 21 -14.24 -30.88 15.54
C GLN A 21 -12.81 -31.36 15.82
N TYR A 22 -11.95 -30.56 16.46
CA TYR A 22 -10.64 -30.98 16.98
C TYR A 22 -10.23 -30.11 18.17
N GLU A 23 -9.42 -30.67 19.07
CA GLU A 23 -8.78 -29.90 20.15
C GLU A 23 -7.43 -29.35 19.65
N GLY A 24 -7.28 -28.02 19.66
CA GLY A 24 -6.05 -27.38 19.22
C GLY A 24 -6.08 -25.86 19.35
N PHE A 25 -5.06 -25.21 18.80
CA PHE A 25 -4.95 -23.76 18.78
C PHE A 25 -4.78 -23.26 17.35
N ARG A 26 -5.42 -22.13 17.05
CA ARG A 26 -5.29 -21.40 15.80
C ARG A 26 -4.60 -20.07 16.06
N LEU A 27 -3.66 -19.68 15.21
CA LEU A 27 -3.03 -18.36 15.28
C LEU A 27 -4.05 -17.27 14.91
N THR A 28 -4.05 -16.15 15.65
CA THR A 28 -4.83 -14.95 15.32
C THR A 28 -3.98 -13.92 14.58
N PHE A 29 -4.58 -12.87 14.02
CA PHE A 29 -3.80 -11.80 13.38
C PHE A 29 -2.92 -11.06 14.37
N GLU A 30 -3.39 -10.85 15.60
CA GLU A 30 -2.62 -10.27 16.69
C GLU A 30 -1.42 -11.14 17.07
N GLY A 31 -1.59 -12.47 17.05
CA GLY A 31 -0.47 -13.42 17.18
C GLY A 31 0.52 -13.33 16.03
N TYR A 32 0.01 -13.16 14.81
CA TYR A 32 0.84 -13.01 13.61
C TYR A 32 1.63 -11.70 13.61
N ASP A 33 1.02 -10.60 14.05
CA ASP A 33 1.66 -9.30 14.29
C ASP A 33 2.78 -9.42 15.32
N ALA A 34 2.50 -10.07 16.45
CA ALA A 34 3.49 -10.26 17.52
C ALA A 34 4.72 -11.04 17.03
N LEU A 35 4.51 -12.05 16.17
CA LEU A 35 5.62 -12.78 15.55
C LEU A 35 6.40 -11.91 14.56
N ALA A 36 5.74 -11.02 13.83
CA ALA A 36 6.41 -10.09 12.94
C ALA A 36 7.27 -9.08 13.72
N LEU A 37 6.68 -8.44 14.73
CA LEU A 37 7.35 -7.51 15.65
C LEU A 37 8.54 -8.15 16.37
N HIS A 38 8.38 -9.39 16.83
CA HIS A 38 9.46 -10.10 17.49
C HIS A 38 10.69 -10.22 16.59
N THR A 39 10.50 -10.57 15.32
CA THR A 39 11.60 -10.64 14.35
C THR A 39 12.25 -9.27 14.11
N PHE A 40 11.46 -8.20 13.97
CA PHE A 40 12.03 -6.85 13.80
C PHE A 40 12.82 -6.39 15.02
N ALA A 41 12.37 -6.74 16.23
CA ALA A 41 13.10 -6.48 17.47
C ALA A 41 14.39 -7.32 17.56
N GLU A 42 14.36 -8.60 17.18
CA GLU A 42 15.55 -9.47 17.16
C GLU A 42 16.60 -8.99 16.14
N ARG A 43 16.16 -8.42 15.02
CA ARG A 43 17.04 -7.81 14.01
C ARG A 43 17.56 -6.42 14.40
N GLY A 44 16.99 -5.80 15.44
CA GLY A 44 17.29 -4.41 15.82
C GLY A 44 16.71 -3.36 14.86
N THR A 45 15.76 -3.75 14.00
CA THR A 45 15.09 -2.85 13.07
C THR A 45 14.14 -1.90 13.81
N VAL A 46 13.41 -2.42 14.81
CA VAL A 46 12.36 -1.71 15.56
C VAL A 46 12.58 -1.87 17.06
N ASP A 47 12.71 -0.73 17.77
CA ASP A 47 12.88 -0.70 19.23
C ASP A 47 11.56 -0.51 19.99
N ALA A 48 10.60 0.21 19.39
CA ALA A 48 9.29 0.47 19.97
C ALA A 48 8.26 0.82 18.89
N VAL A 49 6.99 0.55 19.20
CA VAL A 49 5.84 0.97 18.38
C VAL A 49 5.22 2.23 18.98
N GLY A 50 4.99 3.23 18.14
CA GLY A 50 4.44 4.54 18.48
C GLY A 50 2.96 4.69 18.11
N ALA A 51 2.58 5.91 17.74
CA ALA A 51 1.20 6.25 17.43
C ALA A 51 0.74 5.61 16.11
N PRO A 52 -0.57 5.33 15.94
CA PRO A 52 -1.11 4.97 14.64
C PRO A 52 -0.99 6.15 13.67
N LEU A 53 -0.48 5.87 12.47
CA LEU A 53 -0.40 6.83 11.36
C LEU A 53 -1.63 6.71 10.44
N GLY A 54 -2.13 5.49 10.26
CA GLY A 54 -3.33 5.21 9.48
C GLY A 54 -3.91 3.85 9.83
N VAL A 55 -5.23 3.76 9.96
CA VAL A 55 -5.93 2.49 10.20
C VAL A 55 -7.01 2.37 9.14
N GLY A 56 -6.81 1.46 8.20
CA GLY A 56 -7.66 1.24 7.06
C GLY A 56 -8.32 -0.14 7.06
N LYS A 57 -9.10 -0.40 6.01
CA LYS A 57 -9.71 -1.72 5.80
C LYS A 57 -8.68 -2.80 5.45
N GLU A 58 -7.60 -2.40 4.79
CA GLU A 58 -6.64 -3.31 4.15
C GLU A 58 -5.26 -3.25 4.79
N SER A 59 -4.98 -2.24 5.62
CA SER A 59 -3.74 -2.16 6.37
C SER A 59 -3.87 -1.32 7.65
N ASN A 60 -2.97 -1.59 8.59
CA ASN A 60 -2.75 -0.75 9.77
C ASN A 60 -1.31 -0.24 9.74
N VAL A 61 -1.12 1.07 9.82
CA VAL A 61 0.18 1.73 9.77
C VAL A 61 0.45 2.41 11.11
N TYR A 62 1.62 2.13 11.68
CA TYR A 62 2.08 2.68 12.94
C TYR A 62 3.43 3.36 12.76
N GLU A 63 3.66 4.42 13.51
CA GLU A 63 5.01 4.92 13.70
C GLU A 63 5.82 3.89 14.50
N VAL A 64 7.09 3.73 14.17
CA VAL A 64 8.02 2.92 14.96
C VAL A 64 9.32 3.67 15.21
N ARG A 65 9.87 3.46 16.41
CA ARG A 65 11.15 4.01 16.81
C ARG A 65 12.27 3.09 16.34
N SER A 66 13.20 3.68 15.59
CA SER A 66 14.51 3.13 15.25
C SER A 66 15.55 4.26 15.40
N TYR A 67 16.72 4.14 14.76
CA TYR A 67 17.69 5.24 14.69
C TYR A 67 17.10 6.51 14.05
N THR A 68 16.17 6.33 13.11
CA THR A 68 15.30 7.35 12.53
C THR A 68 13.83 6.98 12.74
N PRO A 69 12.88 7.94 12.65
CA PRO A 69 11.46 7.61 12.61
C PRO A 69 11.11 6.79 11.36
N LEU A 70 10.44 5.67 11.54
CA LEU A 70 9.99 4.78 10.45
C LEU A 70 8.50 4.51 10.57
N ALA A 71 7.91 3.98 9.49
CA ALA A 71 6.55 3.47 9.46
C ALA A 71 6.56 1.93 9.41
N LEU A 72 5.68 1.31 10.17
CA LEU A 72 5.39 -0.12 10.14
C LEU A 72 3.96 -0.33 9.64
N LYS A 73 3.84 -0.95 8.47
CA LYS A 73 2.58 -1.31 7.85
C LYS A 73 2.32 -2.80 8.04
N PHE A 74 1.17 -3.14 8.61
CA PHE A 74 0.63 -4.49 8.62
C PHE A 74 -0.46 -4.63 7.57
N HIS A 75 -0.35 -5.62 6.69
CA HIS A 75 -1.39 -5.95 5.72
C HIS A 75 -2.53 -6.73 6.38
N ARG A 76 -3.75 -6.42 5.94
CA ARG A 76 -5.04 -6.95 6.43
C ARG A 76 -5.99 -7.35 5.32
N GLU A 77 -5.53 -7.40 4.06
CA GLU A 77 -6.34 -7.80 2.90
C GLU A 77 -7.21 -9.03 3.18
N GLY A 78 -8.51 -8.91 2.89
CA GLY A 78 -9.50 -9.99 3.09
C GLY A 78 -9.98 -10.22 4.54
N TYR A 79 -9.41 -9.54 5.55
CA TYR A 79 -9.79 -9.75 6.95
C TYR A 79 -11.02 -8.94 7.40
N THR A 80 -11.13 -7.67 6.99
CA THR A 80 -12.06 -6.71 7.59
C THR A 80 -13.51 -6.89 7.12
N GLU A 81 -13.72 -7.12 5.81
CA GLU A 81 -15.04 -7.29 5.19
C GLU A 81 -15.78 -8.53 5.72
N PHE A 82 -15.03 -9.55 6.14
CA PHE A 82 -15.62 -10.82 6.59
C PHE A 82 -15.89 -10.89 8.10
N ARG A 83 -15.39 -9.97 8.96
CA ARG A 83 -15.88 -9.93 10.36
C ARG A 83 -17.35 -9.50 10.44
N GLU A 84 -17.80 -8.63 9.53
CA GLU A 84 -19.23 -8.30 9.41
C GLU A 84 -20.02 -9.49 8.86
N VAL A 85 -19.51 -10.19 7.83
CA VAL A 85 -20.22 -11.30 7.17
C VAL A 85 -20.18 -12.62 7.95
N ASN A 86 -19.10 -12.95 8.69
CA ASN A 86 -18.99 -14.18 9.47
C ASN A 86 -19.90 -14.20 10.71
N ARG A 87 -20.37 -13.05 11.20
CA ARG A 87 -21.45 -13.04 12.21
C ARG A 87 -22.72 -13.74 11.71
N GLU A 88 -22.94 -13.77 10.40
CA GLU A 88 -24.15 -14.35 9.79
C GLU A 88 -23.93 -15.74 9.17
N ARG A 89 -22.70 -16.17 8.91
CA ARG A 89 -22.40 -17.34 8.04
C ARG A 89 -21.65 -18.51 8.68
N GLU A 90 -21.63 -18.61 10.01
CA GLU A 90 -20.95 -19.71 10.72
C GLU A 90 -21.56 -21.12 10.47
N TYR A 91 -22.63 -21.23 9.67
CA TYR A 91 -23.35 -22.49 9.45
C TYR A 91 -23.02 -23.24 8.14
N THR A 92 -22.34 -22.63 7.17
CA THR A 92 -22.12 -23.27 5.85
C THR A 92 -20.85 -22.79 5.15
N ALA A 93 -19.73 -23.50 5.25
CA ALA A 93 -18.63 -23.33 4.29
C ALA A 93 -17.72 -24.57 4.20
N ASP A 94 -18.00 -25.39 3.20
CA ASP A 94 -17.05 -26.29 2.53
C ASP A 94 -16.51 -25.51 1.30
N ARG A 95 -15.22 -25.15 1.28
CA ARG A 95 -14.39 -24.86 0.07
C ARG A 95 -12.99 -24.37 0.42
N GLU A 96 -12.00 -24.80 -0.37
CA GLU A 96 -10.55 -24.54 -0.23
C GLU A 96 -10.20 -23.15 0.33
N HIS A 97 -9.85 -23.08 1.60
CA HIS A 97 -9.54 -21.84 2.30
C HIS A 97 -8.07 -21.47 2.11
N VAL A 98 -7.76 -20.52 1.23
CA VAL A 98 -6.50 -19.77 1.32
C VAL A 98 -6.52 -19.02 2.65
N SER A 99 -5.52 -19.25 3.50
CA SER A 99 -5.41 -18.55 4.79
C SER A 99 -5.27 -17.05 4.54
N TRP A 100 -6.10 -16.22 5.18
CA TRP A 100 -5.98 -14.75 5.08
C TRP A 100 -4.60 -14.22 5.47
N MET A 101 -3.92 -14.89 6.41
CA MET A 101 -2.54 -14.57 6.76
C MET A 101 -1.58 -14.80 5.59
N TYR A 102 -1.85 -15.80 4.74
CA TYR A 102 -1.08 -16.04 3.53
C TYR A 102 -1.34 -14.94 2.49
N THR A 103 -2.58 -14.50 2.29
CA THR A 103 -2.90 -13.38 1.41
C THR A 103 -2.21 -12.09 1.87
N ALA A 104 -2.35 -11.74 3.15
CA ALA A 104 -1.69 -10.57 3.72
C ALA A 104 -0.16 -10.64 3.63
N ARG A 105 0.42 -11.83 3.80
CA ARG A 105 1.85 -12.06 3.56
C ARG A 105 2.24 -11.81 2.10
N LYS A 106 1.44 -12.29 1.15
CA LYS A 106 1.70 -12.08 -0.29
C LYS A 106 1.60 -10.61 -0.69
N ALA A 107 0.67 -9.85 -0.10
CA ALA A 107 0.59 -8.41 -0.28
C ALA A 107 1.86 -7.69 0.21
N ALA A 108 2.32 -8.02 1.41
CA ALA A 108 3.55 -7.45 1.98
C ALA A 108 4.80 -7.81 1.15
N GLU A 109 4.89 -9.07 0.67
CA GLU A 109 5.99 -9.51 -0.21
C GLU A 109 6.01 -8.72 -1.54
N ARG A 110 4.84 -8.42 -2.11
CA ARG A 110 4.73 -7.62 -3.34
C ARG A 110 5.09 -6.17 -3.12
N GLU A 111 4.52 -5.53 -2.10
CA GLU A 111 4.79 -4.13 -1.80
C GLU A 111 6.28 -3.93 -1.50
N TYR A 112 6.88 -4.78 -0.66
CA TYR A 112 8.30 -4.67 -0.34
C TYR A 112 9.17 -4.83 -1.59
N GLY A 113 8.89 -5.83 -2.44
CA GLY A 113 9.65 -6.06 -3.67
C GLY A 113 9.52 -4.92 -4.69
N ALA A 114 8.33 -4.31 -4.79
CA ALA A 114 8.12 -3.12 -5.60
C ALA A 114 8.94 -1.94 -5.06
N LEU A 115 8.85 -1.64 -3.76
CA LEU A 115 9.62 -0.57 -3.12
C LEU A 115 11.14 -0.76 -3.28
N GLU A 116 11.65 -2.00 -3.16
CA GLU A 116 13.09 -2.29 -3.35
C GLU A 116 13.56 -1.98 -4.77
N THR A 117 12.70 -2.18 -5.77
CA THR A 117 13.04 -1.89 -7.16
C THR A 117 12.91 -0.41 -7.48
N LEU A 118 11.88 0.25 -6.93
CA LEU A 118 11.50 1.61 -7.31
C LEU A 118 12.31 2.69 -6.59
N TYR A 119 12.78 2.44 -5.37
CA TYR A 119 13.37 3.48 -4.50
C TYR A 119 14.56 4.26 -5.10
N SER A 120 15.31 3.68 -6.04
CA SER A 120 16.44 4.37 -6.67
C SER A 120 16.02 5.46 -7.66
N ASP A 121 14.87 5.32 -8.29
CA ASP A 121 14.49 6.08 -9.49
C ASP A 121 13.13 6.77 -9.36
N VAL A 122 12.30 6.31 -8.42
CA VAL A 122 10.96 6.81 -8.15
C VAL A 122 10.87 7.27 -6.70
N SER A 123 10.19 8.39 -6.48
CA SER A 123 9.90 8.92 -5.16
C SER A 123 8.86 8.04 -4.44
N VAL A 124 9.37 7.01 -3.76
CA VAL A 124 8.60 6.06 -2.93
C VAL A 124 9.24 5.99 -1.52
N PRO A 125 8.50 5.53 -0.49
CA PRO A 125 9.10 5.32 0.82
C PRO A 125 10.26 4.33 0.77
N GLN A 126 11.41 4.67 1.38
CA GLN A 126 12.53 3.75 1.45
C GLN A 126 12.13 2.44 2.16
N PRO A 127 12.26 1.26 1.52
CA PRO A 127 12.03 -0.02 2.19
C PRO A 127 13.18 -0.30 3.17
N VAL A 128 12.86 -0.73 4.40
CA VAL A 128 13.85 -1.00 5.45
C VAL A 128 13.91 -2.48 5.81
N ASP A 129 12.77 -3.10 6.07
CA ASP A 129 12.70 -4.52 6.45
C ASP A 129 11.32 -5.08 6.12
N HIS A 130 11.26 -6.40 5.90
CA HIS A 130 10.02 -7.10 5.65
C HIS A 130 10.02 -8.45 6.38
N ASN A 131 8.87 -8.78 6.94
CA ASN A 131 8.65 -10.07 7.56
C ASN A 131 7.16 -10.39 7.64
N ARG A 132 6.78 -11.57 7.15
CA ARG A 132 5.40 -12.05 7.14
C ARG A 132 4.51 -11.09 6.34
N HIS A 133 3.54 -10.46 6.98
CA HIS A 133 2.57 -9.52 6.43
C HIS A 133 2.88 -8.09 6.84
N ALA A 134 4.12 -7.82 7.24
CA ALA A 134 4.54 -6.54 7.77
C ALA A 134 5.73 -5.98 6.99
N VAL A 135 5.66 -4.69 6.67
CA VAL A 135 6.69 -3.91 5.99
C VAL A 135 7.10 -2.75 6.89
N VAL A 136 8.41 -2.60 7.10
CA VAL A 136 9.01 -1.42 7.73
C VAL A 136 9.62 -0.57 6.62
N MET A 137 9.27 0.71 6.58
CA MET A 137 9.71 1.65 5.55
C MET A 137 9.87 3.06 6.13
N GLU A 138 10.40 3.98 5.34
CA GLU A 138 10.51 5.39 5.69
C GLU A 138 9.17 5.99 6.13
N ARG A 139 9.19 6.82 7.18
CA ARG A 139 8.05 7.65 7.54
C ARG A 139 8.06 8.90 6.68
N ILE A 140 7.04 9.05 5.83
CA ILE A 140 6.88 10.24 5.00
C ILE A 140 6.17 11.34 5.80
N ASP A 141 6.82 12.49 5.92
CA ASP A 141 6.24 13.69 6.49
C ASP A 141 5.56 14.50 5.38
N GLY A 142 4.34 14.11 5.04
CA GLY A 142 3.54 14.74 3.99
C GLY A 142 2.04 14.70 4.27
N VAL A 143 1.27 15.37 3.43
CA VAL A 143 -0.20 15.36 3.46
C VAL A 143 -0.71 14.61 2.24
N GLU A 144 -1.65 13.69 2.43
CA GLU A 144 -2.32 13.00 1.31
C GLU A 144 -2.81 14.03 0.29
N LEU A 145 -2.55 13.80 -1.01
CA LEU A 145 -2.97 14.69 -2.09
C LEU A 145 -4.48 14.97 -2.02
N ALA A 146 -5.29 13.94 -1.70
CA ALA A 146 -6.71 14.04 -1.40
C ALA A 146 -7.08 15.21 -0.47
N ARG A 147 -6.28 15.41 0.59
CA ARG A 147 -6.48 16.40 1.66
C ARG A 147 -5.71 17.70 1.45
N THR A 148 -4.86 17.77 0.44
CA THR A 148 -4.03 18.94 0.15
C THR A 148 -4.83 19.98 -0.63
N ALA A 149 -4.72 21.26 -0.25
CA ALA A 149 -5.28 22.36 -1.01
C ALA A 149 -4.16 23.05 -1.80
N LEU A 150 -4.03 22.70 -3.07
CA LEU A 150 -3.07 23.33 -3.98
C LEU A 150 -3.55 24.71 -4.43
N GLU A 151 -2.62 25.67 -4.49
CA GLU A 151 -2.82 26.95 -5.15
C GLU A 151 -2.86 26.77 -6.67
N SER A 152 -3.49 27.71 -7.38
CA SER A 152 -3.71 27.61 -8.84
C SER A 152 -2.43 27.37 -9.64
N GLU A 153 -1.32 28.00 -9.23
CA GLU A 153 -0.01 27.86 -9.87
C GLU A 153 0.69 26.53 -9.56
N GLN A 154 0.26 25.81 -8.53
CA GLN A 154 0.82 24.53 -8.11
C GLN A 154 0.11 23.33 -8.76
N VAL A 155 -1.11 23.51 -9.26
CA VAL A 155 -1.94 22.41 -9.77
C VAL A 155 -1.25 21.62 -10.88
N LEU A 156 -0.78 22.30 -11.93
CA LEU A 156 -0.11 21.63 -13.06
C LEU A 156 1.26 21.07 -12.66
N PRO A 157 2.15 21.81 -11.96
CA PRO A 157 3.41 21.23 -11.50
C PRO A 157 3.26 19.98 -10.64
N VAL A 158 2.28 19.94 -9.72
CA VAL A 158 2.08 18.75 -8.87
C VAL A 158 1.49 17.60 -9.69
N LEU A 159 0.59 17.86 -10.63
CA LEU A 159 0.10 16.82 -11.55
C LEU A 159 1.24 16.25 -12.40
N ASP A 160 2.11 17.10 -12.95
CA ASP A 160 3.28 16.68 -13.72
C ASP A 160 4.25 15.85 -12.88
N LEU A 161 4.47 16.24 -11.61
CA LEU A 161 5.28 15.44 -10.69
C LEU A 161 4.68 14.04 -10.48
N VAL A 162 3.37 13.93 -10.23
CA VAL A 162 2.73 12.62 -10.06
C VAL A 162 2.83 11.77 -11.33
N LEU A 163 2.60 12.36 -12.50
CA LEU A 163 2.73 11.66 -13.79
C LEU A 163 4.18 11.24 -14.06
N ALA A 164 5.16 12.05 -13.66
CA ALA A 164 6.57 11.69 -13.74
C ALA A 164 6.91 10.48 -12.85
N GLU A 165 6.37 10.39 -11.64
CA GLU A 165 6.56 9.20 -10.80
C GLU A 165 5.87 7.96 -11.38
N VAL A 166 4.70 8.11 -12.00
CA VAL A 166 4.01 7.01 -12.72
C VAL A 166 4.86 6.53 -13.90
N ALA A 167 5.44 7.46 -14.67
CA ALA A 167 6.32 7.14 -15.79
C ALA A 167 7.61 6.46 -15.32
N GLY A 168 8.25 7.00 -14.28
CA GLY A 168 9.44 6.41 -13.67
C GLY A 168 9.20 5.00 -13.14
N ALA A 169 8.03 4.74 -12.57
CA ALA A 169 7.65 3.40 -12.13
C ALA A 169 7.51 2.44 -13.31
N TYR A 170 6.89 2.88 -14.41
CA TYR A 170 6.78 2.09 -15.64
C TYR A 170 8.15 1.75 -16.21
N ASP A 171 9.05 2.73 -16.29
CA ASP A 171 10.44 2.55 -16.75
C ASP A 171 11.22 1.58 -15.86
N ALA A 172 10.97 1.61 -14.55
CA ALA A 172 11.51 0.66 -13.58
C ALA A 172 10.83 -0.72 -13.62
N GLY A 173 9.85 -0.93 -14.51
CA GLY A 173 9.23 -2.22 -14.77
C GLY A 173 7.95 -2.50 -13.98
N TYR A 174 7.32 -1.49 -13.38
CA TYR A 174 6.10 -1.62 -12.59
C TYR A 174 4.97 -0.69 -13.02
N VAL A 175 3.75 -1.22 -13.03
CA VAL A 175 2.51 -0.43 -13.01
C VAL A 175 1.95 -0.51 -11.60
N HIS A 176 1.61 0.63 -11.00
CA HIS A 176 1.09 0.66 -9.63
C HIS A 176 -0.25 -0.07 -9.50
N ALA A 177 -1.10 0.02 -10.52
CA ALA A 177 -2.38 -0.68 -10.64
C ALA A 177 -3.38 -0.40 -9.52
N ASP A 178 -3.24 0.73 -8.83
CA ASP A 178 -4.21 1.27 -7.88
C ASP A 178 -3.95 2.76 -7.60
N MET A 179 -3.52 3.52 -8.62
CA MET A 179 -3.20 4.95 -8.41
C MET A 179 -4.45 5.75 -8.11
N SER A 180 -4.36 6.60 -7.08
CA SER A 180 -5.41 7.55 -6.69
C SER A 180 -4.81 8.71 -5.90
N GLU A 181 -5.62 9.74 -5.63
CA GLU A 181 -5.24 10.87 -4.78
C GLU A 181 -4.95 10.49 -3.31
N TYR A 182 -5.33 9.28 -2.88
CA TYR A 182 -5.07 8.78 -1.53
C TYR A 182 -3.71 8.10 -1.42
N ASN A 183 -3.08 7.73 -2.54
CA ASN A 183 -1.83 6.98 -2.63
C ASN A 183 -0.62 7.88 -3.00
N VAL A 184 -0.79 9.19 -2.78
CA VAL A 184 0.24 10.21 -3.03
C VAL A 184 0.34 11.14 -1.82
N PHE A 185 1.53 11.28 -1.26
CA PHE A 185 1.84 12.35 -0.32
C PHE A 185 2.39 13.57 -1.06
N VAL A 186 1.95 14.76 -0.66
CA VAL A 186 2.56 16.04 -1.00
C VAL A 186 3.43 16.47 0.17
N THR A 187 4.71 16.71 -0.11
CA THR A 187 5.75 17.08 0.86
C THR A 187 6.38 18.42 0.46
N GLU A 188 7.27 18.96 1.30
CA GLU A 188 8.07 20.14 0.93
C GLU A 188 9.05 19.87 -0.24
N ALA A 189 9.43 18.60 -0.45
CA ALA A 189 10.40 18.20 -1.47
C ALA A 189 9.76 17.80 -2.81
N GLY A 190 8.43 17.63 -2.87
CA GLY A 190 7.73 17.12 -4.05
C GLY A 190 6.62 16.16 -3.66
N VAL A 191 6.41 15.13 -4.48
CA VAL A 191 5.41 14.08 -4.24
C VAL A 191 6.09 12.76 -3.90
N VAL A 192 5.41 11.91 -3.13
CA VAL A 192 5.85 10.54 -2.83
C VAL A 192 4.68 9.60 -3.10
N VAL A 193 4.87 8.59 -3.95
CA VAL A 193 3.86 7.58 -4.27
C VAL A 193 4.02 6.39 -3.33
N PHE A 194 2.91 5.91 -2.75
CA PHE A 194 2.94 4.83 -1.77
C PHE A 194 1.76 3.87 -1.96
N ASP A 195 1.77 2.77 -1.22
CA ASP A 195 0.77 1.69 -1.30
C ASP A 195 0.85 0.84 -2.57
N TRP A 196 1.91 0.01 -2.65
CA TRP A 196 2.22 -0.82 -3.83
C TRP A 196 1.81 -2.32 -3.76
N PRO A 197 0.90 -2.81 -2.89
CA PRO A 197 0.62 -4.25 -2.83
C PRO A 197 -0.10 -4.81 -4.07
N GLN A 198 -0.76 -3.95 -4.85
CA GLN A 198 -1.45 -4.30 -6.10
C GLN A 198 -0.58 -4.14 -7.35
N ALA A 199 0.66 -3.65 -7.20
CA ALA A 199 1.54 -3.37 -8.32
C ALA A 199 1.82 -4.63 -9.15
N VAL A 200 1.86 -4.44 -10.46
CA VAL A 200 2.12 -5.51 -11.43
C VAL A 200 3.34 -5.18 -12.29
N PRO A 201 4.10 -6.18 -12.75
CA PRO A 201 5.15 -5.95 -13.73
C PRO A 201 4.60 -5.42 -15.06
N THR A 202 5.40 -4.67 -15.82
CA THR A 202 5.02 -4.14 -17.14
C THR A 202 4.78 -5.21 -18.21
N ASP A 203 5.28 -6.44 -18.01
CA ASP A 203 5.00 -7.60 -18.88
C ASP A 203 3.68 -8.31 -18.56
N HIS A 204 2.93 -7.84 -17.55
CA HIS A 204 1.64 -8.38 -17.19
C HIS A 204 0.62 -8.18 -18.33
N ALA A 205 -0.24 -9.17 -18.57
CA ALA A 205 -1.18 -9.16 -19.70
C ALA A 205 -2.10 -7.93 -19.74
N ASN A 206 -2.42 -7.37 -18.57
CA ASN A 206 -3.27 -6.20 -18.42
C ASN A 206 -2.48 -4.92 -18.04
N ALA A 207 -1.15 -4.92 -18.12
CA ALA A 207 -0.32 -3.79 -17.67
C ALA A 207 -0.74 -2.47 -18.31
N ARG A 208 -0.98 -2.49 -19.63
CA ARG A 208 -1.44 -1.31 -20.38
C ARG A 208 -2.78 -0.77 -19.91
N GLU A 209 -3.78 -1.64 -19.74
CA GLU A 209 -5.11 -1.23 -19.25
C GLU A 209 -5.04 -0.67 -17.82
N LEU A 210 -4.17 -1.25 -16.97
CA LEU A 210 -3.96 -0.78 -15.61
C LEU A 210 -3.23 0.57 -15.58
N LEU A 211 -2.25 0.79 -16.46
CA LEU A 211 -1.57 2.08 -16.60
C LEU A 211 -2.53 3.17 -17.08
N GLU A 212 -3.32 2.89 -18.12
CA GLU A 212 -4.34 3.83 -18.62
C GLU A 212 -5.32 4.22 -17.49
N ARG A 213 -5.74 3.25 -16.67
CA ARG A 213 -6.59 3.49 -15.50
C ARG A 213 -5.91 4.34 -14.42
N ASP A 214 -4.65 4.07 -14.12
CA ASP A 214 -3.88 4.83 -13.14
C ASP A 214 -3.76 6.31 -13.55
N VAL A 215 -3.43 6.56 -14.82
CA VAL A 215 -3.37 7.91 -15.40
C VAL A 215 -4.76 8.57 -15.39
N GLU A 216 -5.81 7.83 -15.78
CA GLU A 216 -7.20 8.33 -15.76
C GLU A 216 -7.62 8.77 -14.35
N ASN A 217 -7.30 7.98 -13.33
CA ASN A 217 -7.64 8.27 -11.95
C ASN A 217 -6.98 9.56 -11.47
N VAL A 218 -5.66 9.69 -11.70
CA VAL A 218 -4.88 10.87 -11.32
C VAL A 218 -5.41 12.11 -12.05
N VAL A 219 -5.42 12.09 -13.39
CA VAL A 219 -5.88 13.24 -14.19
C VAL A 219 -7.34 13.57 -13.87
N GLY A 220 -8.20 12.56 -13.75
CA GLY A 220 -9.60 12.72 -13.40
C GLY A 220 -9.81 13.39 -12.05
N TYR A 221 -8.99 13.06 -11.05
CA TYR A 221 -9.02 13.75 -9.75
C TYR A 221 -8.69 15.24 -9.89
N PHE A 222 -7.60 15.59 -10.56
CA PHE A 222 -7.19 16.98 -10.75
C PHE A 222 -8.23 17.77 -11.54
N ARG A 223 -8.84 17.18 -12.58
CA ARG A 223 -9.93 17.80 -13.33
C ARG A 223 -11.17 18.09 -12.48
N ARG A 224 -11.54 17.16 -11.60
CA ARG A 224 -12.69 17.34 -10.69
C ARG A 224 -12.44 18.41 -9.64
N LYS A 225 -11.22 18.45 -9.07
CA LYS A 225 -10.87 19.35 -7.96
C LYS A 225 -10.43 20.75 -8.45
N TYR A 226 -9.82 20.83 -9.63
CA TYR A 226 -9.22 22.05 -10.22
C TYR A 226 -9.65 22.25 -11.69
N PRO A 227 -10.97 22.37 -11.98
CA PRO A 227 -11.49 22.41 -13.35
C PRO A 227 -11.10 23.67 -14.15
N HIS A 228 -10.58 24.71 -13.48
CA HIS A 228 -10.10 25.92 -14.14
C HIS A 228 -8.64 25.83 -14.59
N GLN A 229 -7.90 24.86 -14.05
CA GLN A 229 -6.48 24.65 -14.33
C GLN A 229 -6.28 23.44 -15.24
N VAL A 230 -7.09 22.39 -15.08
CA VAL A 230 -6.93 21.13 -15.82
C VAL A 230 -8.08 20.94 -16.80
N GLY A 231 -7.76 21.05 -18.09
CA GLY A 231 -8.68 20.87 -19.20
C GLY A 231 -9.02 19.40 -19.48
N ALA A 232 -9.65 19.16 -20.63
CA ALA A 232 -9.77 17.79 -21.15
C ALA A 232 -8.39 17.29 -21.58
N VAL A 233 -8.00 16.11 -21.10
CA VAL A 233 -6.72 15.47 -21.39
C VAL A 233 -6.99 14.19 -22.15
N ASP A 234 -6.23 13.93 -23.22
CA ASP A 234 -6.23 12.63 -23.88
C ASP A 234 -5.38 11.63 -23.07
N VAL A 235 -6.04 10.95 -22.14
CA VAL A 235 -5.41 9.97 -21.23
C VAL A 235 -4.74 8.83 -21.99
N ARG A 236 -5.32 8.41 -23.12
CA ARG A 236 -4.77 7.31 -23.90
C ARG A 236 -3.44 7.70 -24.52
N THR A 237 -3.38 8.88 -25.14
CA THR A 237 -2.14 9.39 -25.74
C THR A 237 -1.07 9.65 -24.68
N LEU A 238 -1.47 10.11 -23.48
CA LEU A 238 -0.55 10.27 -22.35
C LEU A 238 0.00 8.93 -21.85
N ALA A 239 -0.83 7.89 -21.73
CA ALA A 239 -0.36 6.55 -21.38
C ALA A 239 0.57 5.98 -22.46
N GLU A 240 0.26 6.19 -23.75
CA GLU A 240 1.14 5.80 -24.86
C GLU A 240 2.50 6.52 -24.80
N ALA A 241 2.53 7.80 -24.41
CA ALA A 241 3.76 8.55 -24.20
C ALA A 241 4.60 7.99 -23.03
N ILE A 242 3.95 7.56 -21.94
CA ILE A 242 4.63 6.85 -20.83
C ILE A 242 5.26 5.55 -21.34
N GLU A 243 4.52 4.72 -22.08
CA GLU A 243 5.06 3.46 -22.63
C GLU A 243 6.23 3.69 -23.60
N ALA A 244 6.23 4.82 -24.29
CA ALA A 244 7.28 5.21 -25.23
C ALA A 244 8.50 5.88 -24.58
N GLY A 245 8.45 6.21 -23.28
CA GLY A 245 9.50 6.97 -22.59
C GLY A 245 9.59 8.42 -23.09
N GLU A 246 8.47 9.01 -23.49
CA GLU A 246 8.36 10.38 -24.01
C GLU A 246 8.03 11.38 -22.88
N SER A 247 7.96 12.68 -23.22
CA SER A 247 7.54 13.72 -22.28
C SER A 247 6.10 13.47 -21.82
N VAL A 248 5.87 13.55 -20.50
CA VAL A 248 4.56 13.36 -19.86
C VAL A 248 3.98 14.65 -19.28
N ALA A 249 4.50 15.81 -19.71
CA ALA A 249 3.99 17.11 -19.28
C ALA A 249 2.52 17.26 -19.70
N VAL A 250 1.60 17.37 -18.74
CA VAL A 250 0.16 17.23 -18.97
C VAL A 250 -0.40 18.28 -19.93
N ALA A 251 0.24 19.45 -19.99
CA ALA A 251 -0.15 20.53 -20.89
C ALA A 251 -0.05 20.16 -22.37
N ASP A 252 0.84 19.22 -22.73
CA ASP A 252 1.03 18.74 -24.11
C ASP A 252 -0.15 17.86 -24.58
N PHE A 253 -0.99 17.40 -23.64
CA PHE A 253 -2.09 16.46 -23.89
C PHE A 253 -3.47 17.10 -23.71
N PHE A 254 -3.55 18.42 -23.55
CA PHE A 254 -4.83 19.12 -23.54
C PHE A 254 -5.51 19.05 -24.91
N ALA A 255 -6.76 18.59 -24.92
CA ALA A 255 -7.57 18.60 -26.13
C ALA A 255 -7.83 20.05 -26.57
N GLU A 256 -7.71 20.30 -27.87
CA GLU A 256 -8.11 21.57 -28.51
C GLU A 256 -9.61 21.88 -28.33
#